data_AF-A0A662KK91-F1
#
_entry.id   AF-A0A662KK91-F1
#
_cell.length_a   1.000
_cell.length_b   1.000
_cell.length_c   1.000
_cell.angle_alpha   90.00
_cell.angle_beta   90.00
_cell.angle_gamma   90.00
#
_symmetry.space_group_name_H-M   'P 1'
#
loop_
_entity.id
_entity.type
_entity.pdbx_description
1 polymer ?
#
loop_
_entity_poly.entity_id
_entity_poly.type
_entity_poly.pdbx_seq_one_letter_code
_entity_poly.pdbx_strand_id
1 'polypeptide(L)'
;TVRRKVLSAKTGGKVSLEEQRKYGGEPEKCMVYELFLYHLIEDDGELLDIYNRCREGELMCGDCKKRAVQLLNEILQEIRERRGDKEEIKRMIRN
;
A
#
# COMPACT_ATOMS: atom_id res chain seq x y z
N THR A 1 -12.09 7.58 3.98
CA THR A 1 -12.05 6.12 3.77
C THR A 1 -10.66 5.71 3.29
N VAL A 2 -10.28 4.45 3.48
CA VAL A 2 -8.99 3.89 3.02
C VAL A 2 -8.77 4.23 1.54
N ARG A 3 -9.75 3.91 0.69
CA ARG A 3 -9.75 4.21 -0.75
C ARG A 3 -9.37 5.66 -1.06
N ARG A 4 -10.02 6.64 -0.42
CA ARG A 4 -9.74 8.07 -0.67
C ARG A 4 -8.28 8.41 -0.38
N LYS A 5 -7.77 7.98 0.78
CA LYS A 5 -6.40 8.30 1.22
C LYS A 5 -5.33 7.67 0.32
N VAL A 6 -5.49 6.39 -0.02
CA VAL A 6 -4.52 5.66 -0.86
C VAL A 6 -4.55 6.17 -2.30
N LEU A 7 -5.73 6.44 -2.88
CA LEU A 7 -5.80 6.97 -4.25
C LEU A 7 -5.17 8.35 -4.39
N SER A 8 -5.22 9.18 -3.34
CA SER A 8 -4.55 10.48 -3.29
C SER A 8 -3.08 10.42 -2.89
N ALA A 9 -2.53 9.25 -2.57
CA ALA A 9 -1.15 9.14 -2.10
C ALA A 9 -0.15 9.56 -3.19
N LYS A 10 0.94 10.22 -2.75
CA LYS A 10 2.07 10.58 -3.61
C LYS A 10 2.74 9.32 -4.14
N THR A 11 2.98 9.28 -5.44
CA THR A 11 3.67 8.18 -6.12
C THR A 11 4.95 8.68 -6.76
N GLY A 12 5.88 7.76 -7.04
CA GLY A 12 7.07 8.03 -7.87
C GLY A 12 6.86 7.76 -9.37
N GLY A 13 5.63 7.48 -9.82
CA GLY A 13 5.33 7.31 -11.24
C GLY A 13 5.22 8.63 -12.00
N LYS A 14 5.11 8.55 -13.33
CA LYS A 14 5.04 9.70 -14.24
C LYS A 14 3.63 10.29 -14.36
N VAL A 15 3.54 11.46 -14.98
CA VAL A 15 2.28 12.22 -15.12
C VAL A 15 1.33 11.52 -16.09
N SER A 16 1.85 10.98 -17.19
CA SER A 16 1.07 10.25 -18.19
C SER A 16 1.38 8.75 -18.20
N LEU A 17 0.41 7.95 -18.67
CA LEU A 17 0.59 6.50 -18.87
C LEU A 17 1.67 6.19 -19.92
N GLU A 18 1.80 7.04 -20.94
CA GLU A 18 2.81 6.88 -21.98
C GLU A 18 4.22 7.05 -21.40
N GLU A 19 4.44 8.11 -20.62
CA GLU A 19 5.73 8.32 -19.96
C GLU A 19 6.03 7.23 -18.94
N GLN A 20 5.03 6.77 -18.18
CA GLN A 20 5.21 5.65 -17.25
C GLN A 20 5.68 4.39 -18.00
N ARG A 21 5.07 4.05 -19.13
CA ARG A 21 5.48 2.90 -19.96
C ARG A 21 6.87 3.07 -20.55
N LYS A 22 7.23 4.29 -20.94
CA LYS A 22 8.49 4.55 -21.64
C LYS A 22 9.68 4.69 -20.69
N TYR A 23 9.48 5.28 -19.52
CA TYR A 23 10.55 5.68 -18.61
C TYR A 23 10.48 5.01 -17.24
N GLY A 24 9.42 4.26 -16.95
CA GLY A 24 9.19 3.65 -15.64
C GLY A 24 8.88 4.65 -14.54
N GLY A 25 8.64 4.12 -13.35
CA GLY A 25 8.49 4.87 -12.11
C GLY A 25 9.73 4.80 -11.20
N GLU A 26 9.68 5.55 -10.10
CA GLU A 26 10.70 5.60 -9.05
C GLU A 26 10.12 5.06 -7.73
N PRO A 27 10.16 3.73 -7.47
CA PRO A 27 9.56 3.13 -6.29
C PRO A 27 10.05 3.73 -4.96
N GLU A 28 11.30 4.18 -4.89
CA GLU A 28 11.93 4.81 -3.73
C GLU A 28 11.29 6.16 -3.34
N LYS A 29 10.52 6.74 -4.25
CA LYS A 29 9.78 8.00 -4.03
C LYS A 29 8.27 7.78 -3.93
N CYS A 30 7.83 6.52 -3.78
CA CYS A 30 6.43 6.12 -3.87
C CYS A 30 5.86 5.68 -2.51
N MET A 31 4.96 6.47 -1.94
CA MET A 31 4.29 6.12 -0.67
C MET A 31 3.46 4.84 -0.77
N VAL A 32 2.99 4.49 -1.97
CA VAL A 32 2.24 3.24 -2.18
C VAL A 32 3.16 2.03 -2.11
N TYR A 33 4.38 2.14 -2.65
CA TYR A 33 5.39 1.09 -2.52
C TYR A 33 5.89 0.97 -1.09
N GLU A 34 6.04 2.08 -0.36
CA GLU A 34 6.34 2.02 1.08
C GLU A 34 5.26 1.29 1.88
N LEU A 35 3.98 1.49 1.58
CA LEU A 35 2.91 0.71 2.22
C LEU A 35 3.09 -0.79 1.96
N PHE A 36 3.40 -1.17 0.73
CA PHE A 36 3.73 -2.56 0.40
C PHE A 36 4.88 -3.09 1.23
N LEU A 37 6.03 -2.40 1.18
CA LEU A 37 7.27 -2.79 1.83
C LEU A 37 7.15 -2.94 3.35
N TYR A 38 6.49 -2.00 4.02
CA TYR A 38 6.49 -1.96 5.48
C TYR A 38 5.30 -2.68 6.13
N HIS A 39 4.19 -2.84 5.41
CA HIS A 39 2.93 -3.18 6.05
C HIS A 39 2.09 -4.20 5.31
N LEU A 40 2.11 -4.25 3.97
CA LEU A 40 1.08 -4.96 3.22
C LEU A 40 1.57 -6.25 2.54
N ILE A 41 2.87 -6.41 2.30
CA ILE A 41 3.43 -7.58 1.61
C ILE A 41 4.65 -8.07 2.41
N GLU A 42 4.64 -9.33 2.82
CA GLU A 42 5.74 -9.97 3.56
C GLU A 42 6.74 -10.69 2.65
N ASP A 43 6.32 -11.09 1.44
CA ASP A 43 7.17 -11.80 0.50
C ASP A 43 8.11 -10.85 -0.26
N ASP A 44 9.41 -10.96 -0.01
CA ASP A 44 10.44 -10.14 -0.63
C ASP A 44 10.52 -10.32 -2.16
N GLY A 45 10.22 -11.52 -2.66
CA GLY A 45 10.22 -11.80 -4.10
C GLY A 45 9.10 -11.03 -4.82
N GLU A 46 7.93 -10.96 -4.20
CA GLU A 46 6.81 -10.18 -4.68
C GLU A 46 7.09 -8.68 -4.64
N LEU A 47 7.72 -8.18 -3.58
CA LEU A 47 8.16 -6.78 -3.49
C LEU A 47 9.16 -6.45 -4.61
N LEU A 48 10.11 -7.34 -4.86
CA LEU A 48 11.10 -7.19 -5.94
C LEU A 48 10.43 -7.19 -7.32
N ASP A 49 9.43 -8.05 -7.57
CA ASP A 49 8.64 -8.04 -8.82
C ASP A 49 7.93 -6.69 -9.03
N ILE A 50 7.22 -6.20 -8.02
CA ILE A 50 6.52 -4.91 -8.07
C ILE A 50 7.52 -3.78 -8.34
N TYR A 51 8.67 -3.80 -7.66
CA TYR A 51 9.71 -2.80 -7.82
C TYR A 51 10.23 -2.78 -9.26
N ASN A 52 10.63 -3.93 -9.80
CA ASN A 52 11.17 -4.05 -11.15
C ASN A 52 10.14 -3.66 -12.21
N ARG A 53 8.92 -4.20 -12.15
CA ARG A 53 7.85 -3.89 -13.10
C ARG A 53 7.43 -2.43 -13.06
N CYS A 54 7.51 -1.77 -11.91
CA CYS A 54 7.32 -0.32 -11.80
C CYS A 54 8.44 0.44 -12.54
N ARG A 55 9.70 0.07 -12.31
CA ARG A 55 10.87 0.70 -12.95
C ARG A 55 10.97 0.45 -14.45
N GLU A 56 10.43 -0.67 -14.93
CA GLU A 56 10.38 -1.02 -16.35
C GLU A 56 9.16 -0.43 -17.07
N GLY A 57 8.23 0.19 -16.32
CA GLY A 57 7.04 0.80 -16.90
C GLY A 57 5.91 -0.18 -17.22
N GLU A 58 6.02 -1.42 -16.76
CA GLU A 58 5.00 -2.45 -16.93
C GLU A 58 3.84 -2.29 -15.95
N LEU A 59 4.09 -1.68 -14.79
CA LEU A 59 3.11 -1.51 -13.72
C LEU A 59 2.64 -0.05 -13.60
N MET A 60 1.32 0.14 -13.62
CA MET A 60 0.70 1.47 -13.53
C MET A 60 0.34 1.83 -12.09
N CYS A 61 0.55 3.10 -11.71
CA CYS A 61 0.23 3.63 -10.38
C CYS A 61 -1.21 3.35 -9.93
N GLY A 62 -2.16 3.37 -10.87
CA GLY A 62 -3.57 3.10 -10.60
C GLY A 62 -3.80 1.68 -10.08
N ASP A 63 -3.09 0.70 -10.63
CA ASP A 63 -3.25 -0.70 -10.27
C ASP A 63 -2.53 -1.02 -8.96
N CYS A 64 -1.33 -0.46 -8.74
CA CYS A 64 -0.69 -0.46 -7.42
C CYS A 64 -1.62 0.12 -6.34
N LYS A 65 -2.24 1.27 -6.59
CA LYS A 65 -3.14 1.89 -5.60
C LYS A 65 -4.38 1.05 -5.31
N LYS A 66 -4.98 0.40 -6.32
CA LYS A 66 -6.12 -0.51 -6.10
C LYS A 66 -5.72 -1.69 -5.22
N ARG A 67 -4.58 -2.30 -5.51
CA ARG A 67 -4.04 -3.41 -4.72
C ARG A 67 -3.77 -2.99 -3.28
N ALA A 68 -3.12 -1.86 -3.07
CA ALA A 68 -2.88 -1.32 -1.73
C ALA A 68 -4.18 -1.04 -0.95
N VAL A 69 -5.25 -0.61 -1.63
CA VAL A 69 -6.57 -0.45 -0.98
C VAL A 69 -7.14 -1.79 -0.53
N GLN A 70 -6.96 -2.87 -1.30
CA GLN A 70 -7.45 -4.20 -0.92
C GLN A 70 -6.71 -4.71 0.32
N LEU A 71 -5.39 -4.84 0.23
CA LEU A 71 -4.55 -5.34 1.32
C LEU A 71 -4.69 -4.50 2.61
N LEU A 72 -4.74 -3.18 2.49
CA LEU A 72 -4.90 -2.32 3.68
C LEU A 72 -6.28 -2.47 4.33
N ASN A 73 -7.34 -2.77 3.57
CA ASN A 73 -8.64 -3.05 4.17
C ASN A 73 -8.66 -4.39 4.92
N GLU A 74 -8.00 -5.40 4.37
CA GLU A 74 -7.83 -6.73 4.99
C GLU A 74 -7.10 -6.61 6.32
N ILE A 75 -5.92 -5.99 6.33
CA ILE A 75 -5.13 -5.77 7.56
C ILE A 75 -5.90 -4.94 8.58
N LEU A 76 -6.57 -3.87 8.15
CA LEU A 76 -7.37 -3.07 9.08
C LEU A 76 -8.58 -3.83 9.62
N GLN A 77 -9.11 -4.81 8.89
CA GLN A 77 -10.17 -5.69 9.40
C GLN A 77 -9.62 -6.59 10.51
N GLU A 78 -8.49 -7.25 10.27
CA GLU A 78 -7.84 -8.09 11.30
C GLU A 78 -7.49 -7.28 12.55
N ILE A 79 -6.95 -6.07 12.39
CA ILE A 79 -6.65 -5.18 13.51
C ILE A 79 -7.94 -4.84 14.28
N ARG A 80 -9.06 -4.57 13.59
CA ARG A 80 -10.34 -4.28 14.25
C ARG A 80 -10.86 -5.47 15.05
N GLU A 81 -10.69 -6.68 14.53
CA GLU A 81 -11.10 -7.92 15.21
C GLU A 81 -10.21 -8.20 16.43
N ARG A 82 -8.88 -8.00 16.32
CA ARG A 82 -7.92 -8.26 17.41
C ARG A 82 -7.87 -7.19 18.50
N ARG A 83 -8.20 -5.94 18.17
CA ARG A 83 -8.09 -4.79 19.11
C ARG A 83 -8.97 -4.94 20.35
N GLY A 84 -9.90 -5.90 20.38
CA GLY A 84 -10.81 -6.12 21.49
C GLY A 84 -11.82 -4.99 21.64
N ASP A 85 -12.78 -5.18 22.54
CA ASP A 85 -13.76 -4.13 22.82
C ASP A 85 -13.12 -3.00 23.66
N LYS A 86 -13.56 -1.76 23.43
CA LYS A 86 -13.18 -0.60 24.24
C LYS A 86 -13.42 -0.84 25.72
N GLU A 87 -14.47 -1.57 26.09
CA GLU A 87 -14.77 -1.91 27.49
C GLU A 87 -13.82 -2.96 28.07
N GLU A 88 -13.22 -3.81 27.24
CA GLU A 88 -12.18 -4.74 27.65
C GLU A 88 -10.87 -3.99 27.92
N ILE A 89 -10.46 -3.10 27.00
CA ILE A 89 -9.31 -2.23 27.20
C ILE A 89 -9.47 -1.36 28.46
N LYS A 90 -10.66 -0.78 28.68
CA LYS A 90 -10.95 0.02 29.89
C LYS A 90 -10.83 -0.80 31.18
N ARG A 91 -11.19 -2.09 31.14
CA ARG A 91 -11.03 -3.01 32.28
C ARG A 91 -9.56 -3.30 32.55
N MET A 92 -8.75 -3.53 31.52
CA MET A 92 -7.30 -3.75 31.66
C MET A 92 -6.57 -2.54 32.25
N ILE A 93 -7.01 -1.31 31.96
CA ILE A 93 -6.39 -0.07 32.45
C ILE A 93 -6.82 0.29 33.89
N ARG A 94 -7.95 -0.25 34.39
CA ARG A 94 -8.48 0.07 35.73
C ARG A 94 -7.92 -0.79 36.87
N ASN A 95 -7.21 -1.87 36.55
CA ASN A 95 -6.45 -2.67 37.52
C ASN A 95 -5.02 -2.16 37.63
#